data_AF-A0A835D4S2-F1
#
_entry.id   AF-A0A835D4S2-F1
#
_cell.length_a   1.000
_cell.length_b   1.000
_cell.length_c   1.000
_cell.angle_alpha   90.00
_cell.angle_beta   90.00
_cell.angle_gamma   90.00
#
_symmetry.space_group_name_H-M   'P 1'
#
loop_
_entity.id
_entity.type
_entity.pdbx_description
1 polymer ?
#
loop_
_entity_poly.entity_id
_entity_poly.type
_entity_poly.pdbx_seq_one_letter_code
_entity_poly.pdbx_strand_id
1 'polypeptide(L)'
;MSKSKADHWALVAKSVLDRTRLALASKAEQYQRVLQPSAEYLGSLLGVDQGATNIFTEEIIRAGSAASLSSLLNRLDPVLRKTANLGSWQVMSPVEVVGYVVVVDELLSVQNKSYGQPTILVAKSVKGEEEIPDGVVAVLTPDMPDVLSHVSVRARNCKVCFATCFDPNILADLQAHEGKLLRMKPTSADIVYNKVKDSELSDAISTDLREDGSSPSITLVRKQYGGRYAISSEEFTIETVGAKSRNISYLKGKVPSWVGIPTSVALPFGVFEKVLSEDSNQAVADKLSSLKNKLGRGEFSALGEIRKTVLQLAAPPQLVQELKNKMQSARMPWPGDEGEQRWEQAWTAIKKVWASKWNERAYFSTRKVKIDHDYLCMAVLVQEIINADYAYVIHTTNPLSGDSSEIYTEVVKGLGETLVGAYPGRALSFVCKKNDLNSPKVLGYPSKPIGLFIRRSIIFRSDSNGEDLEGYAGAGLYDSVPMDKEDKVVLDYSSDPLIIDGNFRNSILSSIARAGNAIEELYGSPQDIEGVVKDGKIFVVQTRPQM
;
A
#
# COMPACT_ATOMS: atom_id res chain seq x y z
N MET A 1 5.36 24.77 27.68
CA MET A 1 5.42 23.37 27.20
C MET A 1 6.53 22.55 27.87
N SER A 2 6.78 22.70 29.18
CA SER A 2 7.70 21.81 29.90
C SER A 2 7.15 21.57 31.29
N LYS A 3 6.99 20.29 31.63
CA LYS A 3 6.44 19.68 32.86
C LYS A 3 5.12 18.94 32.66
N SER A 4 5.15 17.93 31.80
CA SER A 4 4.37 16.70 31.97
C SER A 4 5.22 15.54 31.45
N LYS A 5 5.37 14.51 32.30
CA LYS A 5 6.20 13.32 32.08
C LYS A 5 5.65 12.47 30.93
N ALA A 6 6.45 12.25 29.90
CA ALA A 6 6.56 11.03 29.07
C ALA A 6 7.33 11.38 27.80
N ASP A 7 8.02 10.40 27.21
CA ASP A 7 8.93 10.52 26.05
C ASP A 7 8.27 11.05 24.76
N HIS A 8 7.02 11.51 24.82
CA HIS A 8 6.26 12.10 23.72
C HIS A 8 6.95 13.30 23.07
N TRP A 9 7.64 14.15 23.83
CA TRP A 9 8.33 15.30 23.24
C TRP A 9 9.43 14.86 22.27
N ALA A 10 10.12 13.74 22.57
CA ALA A 10 11.18 13.20 21.72
C ALA A 10 10.57 12.59 20.45
N LEU A 11 9.41 11.93 20.55
CA LEU A 11 8.67 11.43 19.39
C LEU A 11 8.18 12.56 18.47
N VAL A 12 7.69 13.67 19.04
CA VAL A 12 7.30 14.86 18.26
C VAL A 12 8.52 15.51 17.61
N ALA A 13 9.61 15.69 18.36
CA ALA A 13 10.85 16.24 17.81
C ALA A 13 11.42 15.36 16.67
N LYS A 14 11.31 14.03 16.81
CA LYS A 14 11.71 13.08 15.77
C LYS A 14 10.87 13.22 14.51
N SER A 15 9.55 13.39 14.63
CA SER A 15 8.71 13.55 13.43
C SER A 15 8.99 14.86 12.69
N VAL A 16 9.33 15.94 13.43
CA VAL A 16 9.80 17.20 12.83
C VAL A 16 11.15 17.01 12.14
N LEU A 17 12.08 16.27 12.75
CA LEU A 17 13.37 15.94 12.14
C LEU A 17 13.19 15.17 10.83
N ASP A 18 12.36 14.13 10.83
CA ASP A 18 12.07 13.31 9.64
C ASP A 18 11.48 14.15 8.52
N ARG A 19 10.50 14.98 8.86
CA ARG A 19 9.87 15.88 7.90
C ARG A 19 10.84 16.91 7.33
N THR A 20 11.74 17.43 8.17
CA THR A 20 12.78 18.38 7.73
C THR A 20 13.77 17.70 6.78
N ARG A 21 14.13 16.44 7.05
CA ARG A 21 14.98 15.63 6.17
C ARG A 21 14.31 15.41 4.79
N LEU A 22 13.02 15.07 4.78
CA LEU A 22 12.25 14.94 3.54
C LEU A 22 12.18 16.26 2.76
N ALA A 23 11.99 17.38 3.44
CA ALA A 23 11.99 18.70 2.81
C ALA A 23 13.36 19.05 2.19
N LEU A 24 14.47 18.70 2.86
CA LEU A 24 15.82 18.86 2.31
C LEU A 24 16.04 17.99 1.07
N ALA A 25 15.63 16.73 1.11
CA ALA A 25 15.73 15.81 -0.03
C ALA A 25 14.93 16.33 -1.23
N SER A 26 13.67 16.71 -1.02
CA SER A 26 12.82 17.28 -2.07
C SER A 26 13.40 18.57 -2.66
N LYS A 27 14.00 19.43 -1.83
CA LYS A 27 14.68 20.64 -2.30
C LYS A 27 15.93 20.33 -3.13
N ALA A 28 16.72 19.33 -2.71
CA ALA A 28 17.90 18.89 -3.44
C ALA A 28 17.51 18.33 -4.82
N GLU A 29 16.48 17.48 -4.90
CA GLU A 29 15.94 16.97 -6.17
C GLU A 29 15.42 18.09 -7.07
N GLN A 30 14.71 19.07 -6.51
CA GLN A 30 14.23 20.22 -7.27
C GLN A 30 15.40 21.03 -7.85
N TYR A 31 16.44 21.26 -7.07
CA TYR A 31 17.63 21.97 -7.52
C TYR A 31 18.32 21.18 -8.64
N GLN A 32 18.52 19.87 -8.45
CA GLN A 32 19.09 18.98 -9.46
C GLN A 32 18.31 19.09 -10.78
N ARG A 33 16.99 19.01 -10.71
CA ARG A 33 16.11 19.08 -11.89
C ARG A 33 16.17 20.43 -12.61
N VAL A 34 16.30 21.54 -11.87
CA VAL A 34 16.23 22.90 -12.43
C VAL A 34 17.61 23.40 -12.91
N LEU A 35 18.66 23.15 -12.13
CA LEU A 35 19.98 23.73 -12.35
C LEU A 35 20.88 22.84 -13.21
N GLN A 36 20.88 21.53 -12.96
CA GLN A 36 21.83 20.61 -13.58
C GLN A 36 21.77 20.59 -15.12
N PRO A 37 20.59 20.55 -15.77
CA PRO A 37 20.53 20.56 -17.23
C PRO A 37 21.14 21.83 -17.85
N SER A 38 21.01 22.97 -17.18
CA SER A 38 21.59 24.24 -17.64
C SER A 38 23.11 24.26 -17.45
N ALA A 39 23.59 23.70 -16.33
CA ALA A 39 25.02 23.57 -16.05
C ALA A 39 25.73 22.67 -17.06
N GLU A 40 25.12 21.53 -17.41
CA GLU A 40 25.63 20.61 -18.44
C GLU A 40 25.63 21.25 -19.82
N TYR A 41 24.53 21.92 -20.19
CA TYR A 41 24.42 22.60 -21.48
C TYR A 41 25.47 23.71 -21.65
N LEU A 42 25.57 24.64 -20.70
CA LEU A 42 26.54 25.73 -20.76
C LEU A 42 27.98 25.21 -20.64
N GLY A 43 28.20 24.22 -19.78
CA GLY A 43 29.50 23.58 -19.61
C GLY A 43 30.03 22.99 -20.92
N SER A 44 29.16 22.30 -21.68
CA SER A 44 29.51 21.73 -22.98
C SER A 44 29.88 22.78 -24.03
N LEU A 45 29.20 23.95 -24.05
CA LEU A 45 29.45 25.02 -25.00
C LEU A 45 30.71 25.82 -24.67
N LEU A 46 31.00 25.99 -23.38
CA LEU A 46 32.12 26.80 -22.90
C LEU A 46 33.40 25.99 -22.72
N GLY A 47 33.37 24.68 -22.97
CA GLY A 47 34.52 23.79 -22.78
C GLY A 47 34.93 23.66 -21.31
N VAL A 48 33.97 23.71 -20.38
CA VAL A 48 34.21 23.51 -18.95
C VAL A 48 34.48 22.03 -18.69
N ASP A 49 35.37 21.75 -17.74
CA ASP A 49 35.65 20.39 -17.30
C ASP A 49 34.37 19.63 -16.86
N GLN A 50 34.22 18.41 -17.35
CA GLN A 50 33.02 17.59 -17.13
C GLN A 50 32.84 17.22 -15.64
N GLY A 51 33.94 17.07 -14.89
CA GLY A 51 33.89 16.82 -13.46
C GLY A 51 33.23 17.98 -12.73
N ALA A 52 33.64 19.21 -13.05
CA ALA A 52 33.07 20.42 -12.46
C ALA A 52 31.58 20.61 -12.83
N THR A 53 31.17 20.28 -14.06
CA THR A 53 29.76 20.38 -14.47
C THR A 53 28.89 19.32 -13.80
N ASN A 54 29.39 18.09 -13.64
CA ASN A 54 28.62 16.97 -13.07
C ASN A 54 28.24 17.20 -11.60
N ILE A 55 29.08 17.90 -10.84
CA ILE A 55 28.85 18.18 -9.41
C ILE A 55 28.30 19.59 -9.16
N PHE A 56 28.09 20.41 -10.20
CA PHE A 56 27.76 21.83 -10.06
C PHE A 56 26.58 22.06 -9.12
N THR A 57 25.48 21.36 -9.34
CA THR A 57 24.28 21.53 -8.51
C THR A 57 24.49 21.04 -7.07
N GLU A 58 25.26 19.96 -6.90
CA GLU A 58 25.62 19.45 -5.58
C GLU A 58 26.45 20.49 -4.78
N GLU A 59 27.42 21.14 -5.42
CA GLU A 59 28.21 22.21 -4.79
C GLU A 59 27.36 23.43 -4.43
N ILE A 60 26.37 23.80 -5.25
CA ILE A 60 25.42 24.87 -4.93
C ILE A 60 24.59 24.52 -3.68
N ILE A 61 24.14 23.27 -3.57
CA ILE A 61 23.43 22.80 -2.38
C ILE A 61 24.37 22.81 -1.16
N ARG A 62 25.61 22.35 -1.34
CA ARG A 62 26.63 22.26 -0.28
C ARG A 62 27.06 23.63 0.25
N ALA A 63 27.13 24.64 -0.62
CA ALA A 63 27.43 26.02 -0.26
C ALA A 63 26.26 26.72 0.49
N GLY A 64 25.05 26.15 0.43
CA GLY A 64 23.86 26.71 1.07
C GLY A 64 23.62 26.23 2.51
N SER A 65 22.61 26.82 3.15
CA SER A 65 22.19 26.45 4.52
C SER A 65 21.63 25.02 4.63
N ALA A 66 21.26 24.39 3.51
CA ALA A 66 20.76 23.02 3.45
C ALA A 66 21.79 22.00 3.98
N ALA A 67 23.07 22.19 3.67
CA ALA A 67 24.14 21.31 4.14
C ALA A 67 24.36 21.43 5.65
N SER A 68 24.37 22.65 6.18
CA SER A 68 24.47 22.89 7.63
C SER A 68 23.29 22.27 8.37
N LEU A 69 22.08 22.44 7.85
CA LEU A 69 20.88 21.85 8.43
C LEU A 69 20.93 20.31 8.37
N SER A 70 21.31 19.71 7.24
CA SER A 70 21.50 18.26 7.10
C SER A 70 22.49 17.71 8.13
N SER A 71 23.63 18.38 8.33
CA SER A 71 24.62 18.01 9.36
C SER A 71 24.05 18.04 10.78
N LEU A 72 23.25 19.07 11.10
CA LEU A 72 22.57 19.17 12.39
C LEU A 72 21.56 18.02 12.58
N LEU A 73 20.75 17.71 11.56
CA LEU A 73 19.80 16.60 11.63
C LEU A 73 20.51 15.26 11.83
N ASN A 74 21.64 15.01 11.17
CA ASN A 74 22.43 13.78 11.34
C ASN A 74 23.02 13.64 12.75
N ARG A 75 23.35 14.76 13.41
CA ARG A 75 23.81 14.75 14.81
C ARG A 75 22.65 14.56 15.79
N LEU A 76 21.48 15.12 15.50
CA LEU A 76 20.31 15.04 16.37
C LEU A 76 19.59 13.69 16.30
N ASP A 77 19.59 13.03 15.14
CA ASP A 77 18.81 11.81 14.92
C ASP A 77 19.15 10.67 15.91
N PRO A 78 20.43 10.29 16.14
CA PRO A 78 20.76 9.25 17.12
C PRO A 78 20.34 9.62 18.55
N VAL A 79 20.44 10.90 18.91
CA VAL A 79 20.04 11.41 20.23
C VAL A 79 18.54 11.28 20.41
N LEU A 80 17.75 11.79 19.44
CA LEU A 80 16.28 11.73 19.51
C LEU A 80 15.77 10.29 19.49
N ARG A 81 16.37 9.41 18.69
CA ARG A 81 15.99 7.99 18.65
C ARG A 81 16.25 7.30 19.98
N LYS A 82 17.43 7.49 20.56
CA LYS A 82 17.74 6.97 21.91
C LYS A 82 16.77 7.51 22.96
N THR A 83 16.48 8.82 22.95
CA THR A 83 15.55 9.43 23.91
C THR A 83 14.11 8.96 23.73
N ALA A 84 13.70 8.70 22.49
CA ALA A 84 12.37 8.18 22.16
C ALA A 84 12.26 6.64 22.26
N ASN A 85 13.31 5.95 22.71
CA ASN A 85 13.42 4.49 22.73
C ASN A 85 13.15 3.84 21.35
N LEU A 86 13.61 4.48 20.29
CA LEU A 86 13.56 3.97 18.91
C LEU A 86 14.90 3.28 18.59
N GLY A 87 14.84 1.98 18.25
CA GLY A 87 16.00 1.21 17.77
C GLY A 87 16.44 1.62 16.38
N SER A 88 17.55 1.06 15.87
CA SER A 88 18.11 1.37 14.54
C SER A 88 17.29 0.90 13.35
N TRP A 89 16.31 0.04 13.61
CA TRP A 89 15.47 -0.60 12.62
C TRP A 89 13.99 -0.30 12.85
N GLN A 90 13.21 -0.41 11.78
CA GLN A 90 11.78 -0.63 11.85
C GLN A 90 11.52 -1.93 11.10
N VAL A 91 11.30 -3.00 11.84
CA VAL A 91 11.00 -4.32 11.29
C VAL A 91 9.51 -4.38 11.01
N MET A 92 9.13 -4.56 9.75
CA MET A 92 7.73 -4.62 9.31
C MET A 92 7.26 -6.07 9.16
N SER A 93 8.19 -6.97 8.85
CA SER A 93 7.96 -8.41 8.78
C SER A 93 9.10 -9.15 9.49
N PRO A 94 8.92 -9.60 10.74
CA PRO A 94 9.97 -10.17 11.57
C PRO A 94 10.17 -11.67 11.31
N VAL A 95 10.57 -12.04 10.09
CA VAL A 95 10.84 -13.45 9.73
C VAL A 95 12.35 -13.72 9.77
N GLU A 96 12.77 -14.77 10.50
CA GLU A 96 14.16 -15.24 10.46
C GLU A 96 14.45 -15.89 9.11
N VAL A 97 15.53 -15.47 8.45
CA VAL A 97 15.87 -15.95 7.11
C VAL A 97 17.38 -16.10 6.91
N VAL A 98 17.75 -16.92 5.93
CA VAL A 98 19.14 -17.07 5.46
C VAL A 98 19.14 -16.88 3.94
N GLY A 99 20.05 -16.04 3.42
CA GLY A 99 20.12 -15.80 1.99
C GLY A 99 21.35 -15.00 1.53
N TYR A 100 21.55 -14.97 0.22
CA TYR A 100 22.64 -14.23 -0.43
C TYR A 100 22.27 -12.76 -0.60
N VAL A 101 23.20 -11.87 -0.27
CA VAL A 101 22.97 -10.43 -0.40
C VAL A 101 23.09 -9.98 -1.85
N VAL A 102 22.08 -9.26 -2.33
CA VAL A 102 22.06 -8.58 -3.63
C VAL A 102 21.66 -7.13 -3.42
N VAL A 103 22.45 -6.20 -3.97
CA VAL A 103 22.18 -4.76 -3.88
C VAL A 103 21.44 -4.31 -5.13
N VAL A 104 20.35 -3.56 -4.96
CA VAL A 104 19.55 -3.03 -6.08
C VAL A 104 19.23 -1.55 -5.86
N ASP A 105 19.10 -0.79 -6.94
CA ASP A 105 18.73 0.61 -6.84
C ASP A 105 17.25 0.77 -6.43
N GLU A 106 16.34 0.16 -7.18
CA GLU A 106 14.91 0.18 -6.86
C GLU A 106 14.37 -1.26 -6.81
N LEU A 107 13.50 -1.57 -5.84
CA LEU A 107 12.79 -2.85 -5.82
C LEU A 107 12.00 -3.09 -7.12
N LEU A 108 11.44 -2.01 -7.68
CA LEU A 108 10.69 -2.02 -8.94
C LEU A 108 11.51 -2.57 -10.12
N SER A 109 12.83 -2.32 -10.12
CA SER A 109 13.72 -2.75 -11.20
C SER A 109 13.94 -4.27 -11.25
N VAL A 110 13.57 -4.99 -10.19
CA VAL A 110 13.78 -6.44 -10.06
C VAL A 110 12.50 -7.23 -9.84
N GLN A 111 11.33 -6.59 -9.76
CA GLN A 111 10.02 -7.24 -9.49
C GLN A 111 9.67 -8.39 -10.45
N ASN A 112 10.25 -8.41 -11.66
CA ASN A 112 10.02 -9.44 -12.68
C ASN A 112 11.09 -10.55 -12.70
N LYS A 113 12.09 -10.49 -11.79
CA LYS A 113 13.12 -11.52 -11.67
C LYS A 113 12.64 -12.66 -10.78
N SER A 114 13.20 -13.84 -11.03
CA SER A 114 13.10 -14.98 -10.11
C SER A 114 14.52 -15.36 -9.72
N TYR A 115 14.75 -15.51 -8.42
CA TYR A 115 16.04 -15.85 -7.85
C TYR A 115 16.05 -17.34 -7.51
N GLY A 116 16.94 -18.10 -8.16
CA GLY A 116 17.06 -19.55 -7.92
C GLY A 116 17.66 -19.93 -6.56
N GLN A 117 18.10 -18.96 -5.78
CA GLN A 117 18.64 -19.14 -4.43
C GLN A 117 17.98 -18.14 -3.48
N PRO A 118 17.83 -18.48 -2.18
CA PRO A 118 17.34 -17.54 -1.18
C PRO A 118 18.12 -16.24 -1.21
N THR A 119 17.45 -15.13 -1.50
CA THR A 119 18.09 -13.82 -1.74
C THR A 119 17.64 -12.75 -0.76
N ILE A 120 18.59 -12.01 -0.20
CA ILE A 120 18.39 -10.82 0.64
C ILE A 120 18.64 -9.60 -0.25
N LEU A 121 17.59 -8.83 -0.53
CA LEU A 121 17.70 -7.59 -1.28
C LEU A 121 18.03 -6.43 -0.34
N VAL A 122 19.09 -5.69 -0.64
CA VAL A 122 19.33 -4.37 -0.07
C VAL A 122 18.97 -3.34 -1.13
N ALA A 123 17.74 -2.85 -1.08
CA ALA A 123 17.18 -1.91 -2.04
C ALA A 123 17.40 -0.47 -1.58
N LYS A 124 17.90 0.41 -2.46
CA LYS A 124 18.05 1.84 -2.11
C LYS A 124 16.70 2.55 -2.06
N SER A 125 15.72 2.09 -2.83
CA SER A 125 14.36 2.64 -2.80
C SER A 125 13.24 1.60 -2.92
N VAL A 126 12.16 1.84 -2.19
CA VAL A 126 10.89 1.10 -2.18
C VAL A 126 9.72 2.09 -2.15
N LYS A 127 8.87 2.06 -3.17
CA LYS A 127 7.76 3.02 -3.39
C LYS A 127 6.40 2.51 -2.93
N GLY A 128 6.27 1.24 -2.53
CA GLY A 128 5.07 0.63 -1.92
C GLY A 128 4.19 -0.20 -2.87
N GLU A 129 4.31 0.05 -4.16
CA GLU A 129 3.46 -0.54 -5.20
C GLU A 129 4.10 -1.75 -5.90
N GLU A 130 5.32 -2.11 -5.51
CA GLU A 130 6.12 -3.16 -6.12
C GLU A 130 5.78 -4.57 -5.62
N GLU A 131 5.94 -5.56 -6.50
CA GLU A 131 5.89 -6.96 -6.11
C GLU A 131 7.28 -7.45 -5.63
N ILE A 132 7.29 -8.24 -4.56
CA ILE A 132 8.53 -8.85 -4.05
C ILE A 132 8.89 -10.05 -4.96
N PRO A 133 10.09 -10.04 -5.59
CA PRO A 133 10.47 -11.07 -6.55
C PRO A 133 10.46 -12.48 -5.96
N ASP A 134 10.29 -13.48 -6.82
CA ASP A 134 10.34 -14.87 -6.40
C ASP A 134 11.76 -15.28 -5.95
N GLY A 135 11.86 -16.12 -4.91
CA GLY A 135 13.13 -16.49 -4.27
C GLY A 135 13.76 -15.44 -3.34
N VAL A 136 13.16 -14.25 -3.22
CA VAL A 136 13.58 -13.24 -2.23
C VAL A 136 13.03 -13.60 -0.86
N VAL A 137 13.93 -13.67 0.13
CA VAL A 137 13.61 -13.99 1.53
C VAL A 137 13.72 -12.78 2.45
N ALA A 138 14.43 -11.72 2.04
CA ALA A 138 14.44 -10.45 2.74
C ALA A 138 14.51 -9.23 1.81
N VAL A 139 13.90 -8.12 2.24
CA VAL A 139 14.08 -6.79 1.66
C VAL A 139 14.51 -5.83 2.77
N LEU A 140 15.62 -5.12 2.58
CA LEU A 140 16.16 -4.12 3.51
C LEU A 140 16.31 -2.80 2.76
N THR A 141 15.82 -1.70 3.34
CA THR A 141 15.78 -0.40 2.66
C THR A 141 16.03 0.77 3.62
N PRO A 142 16.59 1.91 3.17
CA PRO A 142 16.58 3.16 3.93
C PRO A 142 15.23 3.90 3.87
N ASP A 143 14.38 3.59 2.88
CA ASP A 143 13.05 4.20 2.76
C ASP A 143 12.15 3.78 3.91
N MET A 144 11.11 4.58 4.20
CA MET A 144 10.26 4.43 5.39
C MET A 144 8.82 4.03 5.03
N PRO A 145 8.57 2.85 4.44
CA PRO A 145 7.21 2.37 4.28
C PRO A 145 6.56 2.16 5.64
N ASP A 146 5.27 2.50 5.74
CA ASP A 146 4.50 2.26 6.96
C ASP A 146 4.30 0.76 7.20
N VAL A 147 4.06 0.36 8.45
CA VAL A 147 3.93 -1.05 8.85
C VAL A 147 2.69 -1.70 8.21
N LEU A 148 1.65 -0.91 7.99
CA LEU A 148 0.39 -1.33 7.38
C LEU A 148 0.27 -0.88 5.91
N SER A 149 1.38 -0.49 5.27
CA SER A 149 1.41 -0.28 3.82
C SER A 149 1.25 -1.58 3.04
N HIS A 150 0.80 -1.52 1.78
CA HIS A 150 0.56 -2.70 0.95
C HIS A 150 1.82 -3.57 0.81
N VAL A 151 2.98 -2.98 0.54
CA VAL A 151 4.25 -3.73 0.44
C VAL A 151 4.61 -4.43 1.76
N SER A 152 4.36 -3.78 2.90
CA SER A 152 4.62 -4.35 4.23
C SER A 152 3.68 -5.50 4.56
N VAL A 153 2.40 -5.37 4.22
CA VAL A 153 1.41 -6.45 4.36
C VAL A 153 1.75 -7.62 3.44
N ARG A 154 2.10 -7.37 2.16
CA ARG A 154 2.52 -8.41 1.23
C ARG A 154 3.76 -9.15 1.72
N ALA A 155 4.78 -8.43 2.20
CA ALA A 155 5.99 -9.04 2.76
C ALA A 155 5.67 -10.01 3.90
N ARG A 156 4.80 -9.61 4.84
CA ARG A 156 4.36 -10.46 5.95
C ARG A 156 3.62 -11.71 5.47
N ASN A 157 2.64 -11.52 4.60
CA ASN A 157 1.83 -12.63 4.10
C ASN A 157 2.68 -13.64 3.29
N CYS A 158 3.71 -13.16 2.59
CA CYS A 158 4.67 -13.99 1.87
C CYS A 158 5.80 -14.55 2.75
N LYS A 159 5.78 -14.31 4.07
CA LYS A 159 6.84 -14.69 5.02
C LYS A 159 8.24 -14.19 4.60
N VAL A 160 8.31 -13.01 3.99
CA VAL A 160 9.55 -12.34 3.61
C VAL A 160 9.94 -11.36 4.71
N CYS A 161 11.18 -11.43 5.20
CA CYS A 161 11.69 -10.46 6.15
C CYS A 161 11.73 -9.07 5.50
N PHE A 162 11.15 -8.05 6.13
CA PHE A 162 11.12 -6.71 5.57
C PHE A 162 11.39 -5.68 6.65
N ALA A 163 12.42 -4.86 6.45
CA ALA A 163 12.85 -3.90 7.45
C ALA A 163 13.46 -2.62 6.85
N THR A 164 13.18 -1.52 7.54
CA THR A 164 13.82 -0.23 7.29
C THR A 164 15.04 -0.11 8.19
N CYS A 165 16.20 0.19 7.61
CA CYS A 165 17.41 0.51 8.36
C CYS A 165 17.68 2.00 8.31
N PHE A 166 17.70 2.66 9.45
CA PHE A 166 17.91 4.11 9.51
C PHE A 166 19.38 4.49 9.73
N ASP A 167 20.24 3.51 10.05
CA ASP A 167 21.68 3.75 10.24
C ASP A 167 22.42 3.53 8.91
N PRO A 168 22.98 4.59 8.31
CA PRO A 168 23.69 4.48 7.04
C PRO A 168 24.94 3.59 7.13
N ASN A 169 25.56 3.46 8.31
CA ASN A 169 26.74 2.61 8.47
C ASN A 169 26.37 1.13 8.43
N ILE A 170 25.23 0.76 9.01
CA ILE A 170 24.70 -0.62 8.95
C ILE A 170 24.32 -0.96 7.51
N LEU A 171 23.67 -0.05 6.79
CA LEU A 171 23.36 -0.25 5.37
C LEU A 171 24.62 -0.40 4.51
N ALA A 172 25.63 0.45 4.72
CA ALA A 172 26.89 0.35 4.00
C ALA A 172 27.63 -0.98 4.28
N ASP A 173 27.60 -1.44 5.54
CA ASP A 173 28.13 -2.75 5.90
C ASP A 173 27.37 -3.88 5.18
N LEU A 174 26.03 -3.87 5.19
CA LEU A 174 25.22 -4.85 4.46
C LEU A 174 25.51 -4.84 2.95
N GLN A 175 25.65 -3.66 2.35
CA GLN A 175 26.02 -3.53 0.93
C GLN A 175 27.41 -4.11 0.64
N ALA A 176 28.38 -3.96 1.55
CA ALA A 176 29.71 -4.57 1.43
C ALA A 176 29.70 -6.12 1.55
N HIS A 177 28.55 -6.70 1.88
CA HIS A 177 28.31 -8.14 1.89
C HIS A 177 27.69 -8.68 0.60
N GLU A 178 27.61 -7.89 -0.47
CA GLU A 178 27.13 -8.35 -1.78
C GLU A 178 27.78 -9.69 -2.19
N GLY A 179 26.94 -10.64 -2.62
CA GLY A 179 27.31 -12.00 -3.00
C GLY A 179 27.60 -12.95 -1.82
N LYS A 180 27.55 -12.49 -0.57
CA LYS A 180 27.80 -13.33 0.62
C LYS A 180 26.50 -13.82 1.23
N LEU A 181 26.57 -14.99 1.87
CA LEU A 181 25.46 -15.60 2.60
C LEU A 181 25.38 -15.05 4.03
N LEU A 182 24.22 -14.50 4.39
CA LEU A 182 23.94 -13.99 5.73
C LEU A 182 22.71 -14.68 6.34
N ARG A 183 22.73 -14.87 7.66
CA ARG A 183 21.54 -15.16 8.47
C ARG A 183 21.05 -13.85 9.09
N MET A 184 19.76 -13.59 8.98
CA MET A 184 19.06 -12.44 9.53
C MET A 184 18.10 -12.91 10.61
N LYS A 185 18.31 -12.47 11.84
CA LYS A 185 17.45 -12.74 13.00
C LYS A 185 16.77 -11.45 13.44
N PRO A 186 15.56 -11.16 12.92
CA PRO A 186 14.81 -10.02 13.39
C PRO A 186 14.25 -10.26 14.79
N THR A 187 14.17 -9.17 15.54
CA THR A 187 13.35 -9.01 16.74
C THR A 187 12.28 -7.96 16.45
N SER A 188 11.42 -7.64 17.41
CA SER A 188 10.41 -6.60 17.24
C SER A 188 10.97 -5.20 16.99
N ALA A 189 12.26 -4.96 17.24
CA ALA A 189 12.87 -3.62 17.14
C ALA A 189 14.28 -3.57 16.52
N ASP A 190 14.89 -4.73 16.21
CA ASP A 190 16.28 -4.82 15.74
C ASP A 190 16.48 -6.04 14.84
N ILE A 191 17.53 -6.05 14.04
CA ILE A 191 17.95 -7.21 13.24
C ILE A 191 19.41 -7.53 13.55
N VAL A 192 19.63 -8.73 14.09
CA VAL A 192 20.97 -9.28 14.27
C VAL A 192 21.31 -10.10 13.04
N TYR A 193 22.48 -9.86 12.45
CA TYR A 193 22.93 -10.62 11.29
C TYR A 193 24.37 -11.08 11.39
N ASN A 194 24.65 -12.26 10.82
CA ASN A 194 25.99 -12.83 10.80
C ASN A 194 26.24 -13.58 9.48
N LYS A 195 27.50 -13.65 9.07
CA LYS A 195 27.93 -14.51 7.96
C LYS A 195 27.69 -15.97 8.30
N VAL A 196 27.33 -16.73 7.28
CA VAL A 196 27.10 -18.16 7.36
C VAL A 196 27.87 -18.85 6.25
N LYS A 197 28.29 -20.10 6.47
CA LYS A 197 28.93 -20.93 5.43
C LYS A 197 27.86 -21.62 4.59
N ASP A 198 28.14 -21.87 3.32
CA ASP A 198 27.20 -22.51 2.39
C ASP A 198 26.67 -23.87 2.87
N SER A 199 27.45 -24.59 3.69
CA SER A 199 27.05 -25.87 4.30
C SER A 199 25.88 -25.78 5.30
N GLU A 200 25.60 -24.60 5.87
CA GLU A 200 24.46 -24.39 6.78
C GLU A 200 23.17 -24.03 6.03
N LEU A 201 23.26 -23.71 4.73
CA LEU A 201 22.09 -23.47 3.89
C LEU A 201 21.29 -24.77 3.69
N SER A 202 21.97 -25.92 3.58
CA SER A 202 21.34 -27.24 3.50
C SER A 202 20.55 -27.58 4.77
N ASP A 203 21.01 -27.17 5.95
CA ASP A 203 20.28 -27.39 7.19
C ASP A 203 19.06 -26.47 7.29
N ALA A 204 19.18 -25.19 6.89
CA ALA A 204 18.07 -24.24 6.86
C ALA A 204 16.97 -24.65 5.85
N ILE A 205 17.36 -25.04 4.64
CA ILE A 205 16.46 -25.59 3.61
C ILE A 205 15.84 -26.93 4.09
N SER A 206 16.56 -27.75 4.85
CA SER A 206 16.03 -29.02 5.38
C SER A 206 14.96 -28.84 6.47
N THR A 207 14.98 -27.72 7.21
CA THR A 207 13.93 -27.35 8.17
C THR A 207 12.67 -26.84 7.46
N ASP A 208 12.80 -26.03 6.41
CA ASP A 208 11.65 -25.55 5.62
C ASP A 208 11.04 -26.68 4.75
N LEU A 209 11.84 -27.62 4.24
CA LEU A 209 11.35 -28.79 3.50
C LEU A 209 10.60 -29.81 4.37
N ARG A 210 10.63 -29.70 5.71
CA ARG A 210 9.78 -30.52 6.60
C ARG A 210 8.39 -29.94 6.82
N GLU A 211 8.16 -28.69 6.41
CA GLU A 211 6.83 -28.06 6.41
C GLU A 211 6.26 -27.79 5.00
N ASP A 212 7.00 -28.09 3.91
CA ASP A 212 6.47 -27.96 2.55
C ASP A 212 5.70 -29.23 2.13
N GLY A 213 4.64 -29.52 2.86
CA GLY A 213 3.55 -30.34 2.32
C GLY A 213 2.88 -29.53 1.22
N SER A 214 3.25 -29.81 -0.03
CA SER A 214 2.61 -29.33 -1.28
C SER A 214 1.67 -28.14 -1.06
N SER A 215 2.16 -26.90 -1.23
CA SER A 215 1.29 -25.72 -1.14
C SER A 215 0.04 -26.00 -2.00
N PRO A 216 -1.18 -25.95 -1.43
CA PRO A 216 -2.37 -26.35 -2.15
C PRO A 216 -2.46 -25.55 -3.44
N SER A 217 -2.68 -26.24 -4.56
CA SER A 217 -2.83 -25.56 -5.85
C SER A 217 -4.09 -24.71 -5.80
N ILE A 218 -3.92 -23.41 -5.59
CA ILE A 218 -5.00 -22.44 -5.54
C ILE A 218 -5.72 -22.50 -6.89
N THR A 219 -6.92 -23.08 -6.89
CA THR A 219 -7.70 -23.28 -8.11
C THR A 219 -8.81 -22.25 -8.15
N LEU A 220 -8.74 -21.34 -9.11
CA LEU A 220 -9.81 -20.39 -9.35
C LEU A 220 -10.94 -21.04 -10.14
N VAL A 221 -12.18 -20.80 -9.71
CA VAL A 221 -13.37 -21.13 -10.49
C VAL A 221 -13.76 -19.91 -11.31
N ARG A 222 -13.84 -20.10 -12.62
CA ARG A 222 -14.29 -19.05 -13.54
C ARG A 222 -15.74 -18.72 -13.24
N LYS A 223 -16.01 -17.46 -12.93
CA LYS A 223 -17.36 -16.95 -12.68
C LYS A 223 -18.01 -16.56 -14.01
N GLN A 224 -19.32 -16.78 -14.11
CA GLN A 224 -20.10 -16.54 -15.32
C GLN A 224 -21.02 -15.33 -15.13
N TYR A 225 -21.42 -14.71 -16.23
CA TYR A 225 -22.38 -13.61 -16.21
C TYR A 225 -23.74 -14.10 -15.67
N GLY A 226 -24.16 -13.56 -14.53
CA GLY A 226 -25.41 -13.93 -13.85
C GLY A 226 -26.68 -13.30 -14.41
N GLY A 227 -26.65 -12.73 -15.62
CA GLY A 227 -27.81 -12.13 -16.28
C GLY A 227 -28.12 -10.68 -15.90
N ARG A 228 -27.32 -10.06 -15.03
CA ARG A 228 -27.53 -8.70 -14.50
C ARG A 228 -26.25 -7.88 -14.52
N TYR A 229 -26.35 -6.60 -14.90
CA TYR A 229 -25.19 -5.71 -14.96
C TYR A 229 -24.88 -5.03 -13.62
N ALA A 230 -25.85 -4.89 -12.72
CA ALA A 230 -25.65 -4.24 -11.43
C ALA A 230 -26.52 -4.87 -10.32
N ILE A 231 -25.98 -4.94 -9.12
CA ILE A 231 -26.65 -5.53 -7.94
C ILE A 231 -26.46 -4.66 -6.69
N SER A 232 -27.40 -4.75 -5.75
CA SER A 232 -27.31 -4.04 -4.47
C SER A 232 -26.57 -4.86 -3.41
N SER A 233 -26.17 -4.21 -2.30
CA SER A 233 -25.39 -4.85 -1.23
C SER A 233 -26.06 -6.08 -0.60
N GLU A 234 -27.39 -6.13 -0.63
CA GLU A 234 -28.20 -7.25 -0.11
C GLU A 234 -28.11 -8.50 -1.00
N GLU A 235 -27.65 -8.34 -2.24
CA GLU A 235 -27.53 -9.41 -3.25
C GLU A 235 -26.10 -9.94 -3.39
N PHE A 236 -25.19 -9.46 -2.54
CA PHE A 236 -23.78 -9.84 -2.57
C PHE A 236 -23.59 -11.27 -2.06
N THR A 237 -23.05 -12.14 -2.90
CA THR A 237 -22.74 -13.53 -2.57
C THR A 237 -21.35 -13.89 -3.14
N ILE A 238 -20.79 -15.02 -2.72
CA ILE A 238 -19.50 -15.51 -3.21
C ILE A 238 -19.52 -15.85 -4.72
N GLU A 239 -20.71 -16.02 -5.30
CA GLU A 239 -20.90 -16.25 -6.72
C GLU A 239 -21.01 -14.97 -7.54
N THR A 240 -21.40 -13.85 -6.91
CA THR A 240 -21.67 -12.59 -7.62
C THR A 240 -20.55 -11.57 -7.46
N VAL A 241 -19.85 -11.52 -6.33
CA VAL A 241 -18.84 -10.51 -6.01
C VAL A 241 -17.68 -11.10 -5.19
N GLY A 242 -16.58 -10.37 -5.11
CA GLY A 242 -15.39 -10.75 -4.36
C GLY A 242 -15.54 -10.55 -2.84
N ALA A 243 -14.43 -10.74 -2.13
CA ALA A 243 -14.41 -10.69 -0.67
C ALA A 243 -14.60 -9.27 -0.11
N LYS A 244 -14.08 -8.22 -0.76
CA LYS A 244 -14.21 -6.83 -0.28
C LYS A 244 -15.67 -6.41 -0.17
N SER A 245 -16.46 -6.67 -1.22
CA SER A 245 -17.89 -6.35 -1.21
C SER A 245 -18.64 -7.12 -0.13
N ARG A 246 -18.38 -8.43 0.00
CA ARG A 246 -19.05 -9.28 1.00
C ARG A 246 -18.70 -8.87 2.42
N ASN A 247 -17.44 -8.55 2.68
CA ASN A 247 -16.98 -8.15 4.00
C ASN A 247 -17.65 -6.84 4.44
N ILE A 248 -17.70 -5.84 3.56
CA ILE A 248 -18.39 -4.58 3.87
C ILE A 248 -19.90 -4.76 4.03
N SER A 249 -20.53 -5.58 3.19
CA SER A 249 -21.96 -5.88 3.33
C SER A 249 -22.29 -6.59 4.65
N TYR A 250 -21.41 -7.50 5.10
CA TYR A 250 -21.57 -8.21 6.37
C TYR A 250 -21.59 -7.27 7.59
N LEU A 251 -20.81 -6.18 7.57
CA LEU A 251 -20.77 -5.19 8.64
C LEU A 251 -22.07 -4.37 8.75
N LYS A 252 -22.79 -4.20 7.65
CA LYS A 252 -23.99 -3.34 7.55
C LYS A 252 -25.07 -3.82 8.53
N GLY A 253 -25.40 -2.99 9.52
CA GLY A 253 -26.39 -3.30 10.54
C GLY A 253 -25.90 -4.21 11.68
N LYS A 254 -24.62 -4.61 11.68
CA LYS A 254 -24.01 -5.42 12.75
C LYS A 254 -22.99 -4.67 13.60
N VAL A 255 -22.33 -3.66 13.03
CA VAL A 255 -21.43 -2.78 13.78
C VAL A 255 -22.20 -1.82 14.69
N PRO A 256 -21.55 -1.28 15.75
CA PRO A 256 -22.16 -0.25 16.59
C PRO A 256 -22.69 0.93 15.76
N SER A 257 -23.81 1.54 16.18
CA SER A 257 -24.50 2.60 15.41
C SER A 257 -23.67 3.87 15.16
N TRP A 258 -22.60 4.08 15.92
CA TRP A 258 -21.67 5.20 15.74
C TRP A 258 -20.58 4.93 14.68
N VAL A 259 -20.45 3.69 14.21
CA VAL A 259 -19.57 3.30 13.09
C VAL A 259 -20.36 3.37 11.80
N GLY A 260 -19.98 4.30 10.92
CA GLY A 260 -20.58 4.42 9.60
C GLY A 260 -20.02 3.41 8.61
N ILE A 261 -20.87 2.89 7.73
CA ILE A 261 -20.49 2.07 6.58
C ILE A 261 -20.93 2.80 5.31
N PRO A 262 -20.03 3.09 4.36
CA PRO A 262 -20.40 3.77 3.12
C PRO A 262 -21.38 2.95 2.29
N THR A 263 -22.34 3.64 1.66
CA THR A 263 -23.29 3.01 0.75
C THR A 263 -22.56 2.44 -0.46
N SER A 264 -22.98 1.24 -0.89
CA SER A 264 -22.31 0.48 -1.92
C SER A 264 -23.29 -0.27 -2.84
N VAL A 265 -22.94 -0.35 -4.12
CA VAL A 265 -23.53 -1.27 -5.13
C VAL A 265 -22.38 -1.95 -5.88
N ALA A 266 -22.66 -2.94 -6.73
CA ALA A 266 -21.59 -3.59 -7.49
C ALA A 266 -21.99 -3.93 -8.93
N LEU A 267 -21.00 -3.95 -9.81
CA LEU A 267 -21.06 -4.68 -11.07
C LEU A 267 -20.52 -6.10 -10.77
N PRO A 268 -21.35 -7.15 -10.85
CA PRO A 268 -20.96 -8.50 -10.46
C PRO A 268 -19.95 -9.13 -11.43
N PHE A 269 -19.43 -10.30 -11.05
CA PHE A 269 -18.59 -11.12 -11.91
C PHE A 269 -19.27 -11.43 -13.26
N GLY A 270 -18.45 -11.58 -14.31
CA GLY A 270 -18.91 -11.87 -15.66
C GLY A 270 -19.40 -10.64 -16.44
N VAL A 271 -19.59 -9.48 -15.79
CA VAL A 271 -20.01 -8.25 -16.49
C VAL A 271 -18.96 -7.77 -17.47
N PHE A 272 -17.67 -7.79 -17.10
CA PHE A 272 -16.58 -7.42 -18.01
C PHE A 272 -16.61 -8.28 -19.28
N GLU A 273 -16.69 -9.60 -19.12
CA GLU A 273 -16.75 -10.56 -20.22
C GLU A 273 -18.00 -10.34 -21.08
N LYS A 274 -19.15 -10.06 -20.46
CA LYS A 274 -20.39 -9.75 -21.17
C LYS A 274 -20.25 -8.47 -22.00
N VAL A 275 -19.74 -7.38 -21.41
CA VAL A 275 -19.50 -6.10 -22.12
C VAL A 275 -18.54 -6.30 -23.29
N LEU A 276 -17.47 -7.07 -23.09
CA LEU A 276 -16.48 -7.36 -24.14
C LEU A 276 -17.10 -8.16 -25.31
N SER A 277 -18.09 -9.00 -25.05
CA SER A 277 -18.78 -9.82 -26.07
C SER A 277 -19.86 -9.10 -26.86
N GLU A 278 -20.20 -7.84 -26.51
CA GLU A 278 -21.18 -7.06 -27.24
C GLU A 278 -20.64 -6.61 -28.62
N ASP A 279 -21.50 -6.58 -29.64
CA ASP A 279 -21.12 -6.22 -31.01
C ASP A 279 -20.39 -4.86 -31.09
N SER A 280 -20.81 -3.90 -30.26
CA SER A 280 -20.18 -2.58 -30.14
C SER A 280 -18.69 -2.61 -29.71
N ASN A 281 -18.24 -3.72 -29.11
CA ASN A 281 -16.91 -3.91 -28.57
C ASN A 281 -16.09 -4.99 -29.32
N GLN A 282 -16.57 -5.51 -30.45
CA GLN A 282 -15.89 -6.59 -31.20
C GLN A 282 -14.43 -6.25 -31.54
N ALA A 283 -14.15 -5.02 -31.98
CA ALA A 283 -12.79 -4.57 -32.31
C ALA A 283 -11.86 -4.59 -31.08
N VAL A 284 -12.39 -4.29 -29.90
CA VAL A 284 -11.65 -4.36 -28.62
C VAL A 284 -11.38 -5.81 -28.25
N ALA A 285 -12.38 -6.69 -28.40
CA ALA A 285 -12.26 -8.12 -28.14
C ALA A 285 -11.19 -8.79 -29.01
N ASP A 286 -11.20 -8.54 -30.32
CA ASP A 286 -10.24 -9.11 -31.28
C ASP A 286 -8.81 -8.66 -30.96
N LYS A 287 -8.62 -7.37 -30.68
CA LYS A 287 -7.32 -6.82 -30.30
C LYS A 287 -6.83 -7.40 -28.98
N LEU A 288 -7.69 -7.52 -27.98
CA LEU A 288 -7.35 -8.07 -26.67
C LEU A 288 -6.97 -9.55 -26.77
N SER A 289 -7.64 -10.33 -27.61
CA SER A 289 -7.27 -11.72 -27.93
C SER A 289 -5.87 -11.82 -28.53
N SER A 290 -5.55 -10.98 -29.52
CA SER A 290 -4.21 -10.91 -30.12
C SER A 290 -3.12 -10.57 -29.09
N LEU A 291 -3.38 -9.60 -28.22
CA LEU A 291 -2.43 -9.19 -27.18
C LEU A 291 -2.26 -10.25 -26.10
N LYS A 292 -3.32 -10.97 -25.72
CA LYS A 292 -3.23 -12.12 -24.81
C LYS A 292 -2.35 -13.23 -25.38
N ASN A 293 -2.43 -13.50 -26.69
CA ASN A 293 -1.55 -14.48 -27.35
C ASN A 293 -0.08 -14.05 -27.28
N LYS A 294 0.24 -12.76 -27.48
CA LYS A 294 1.60 -12.23 -27.28
C LYS A 294 2.08 -12.45 -25.83
N LEU A 295 1.22 -12.14 -24.87
CA LEU A 295 1.50 -12.33 -23.45
C LEU A 295 1.76 -13.80 -23.10
N GLY A 296 1.00 -14.73 -23.68
CA GLY A 296 1.23 -16.18 -23.56
C GLY A 296 2.58 -16.64 -24.08
N ARG A 297 3.17 -15.93 -25.05
CA ARG A 297 4.53 -16.16 -25.57
C ARG A 297 5.64 -15.48 -24.76
N GLY A 298 5.30 -14.83 -23.64
CA GLY A 298 6.27 -14.15 -22.77
C GLY A 298 6.56 -12.70 -23.12
N GLU A 299 5.81 -12.08 -24.05
CA GLU A 299 5.97 -10.66 -24.39
C GLU A 299 5.27 -9.75 -23.35
N PHE A 300 5.90 -9.51 -22.20
CA PHE A 300 5.28 -8.77 -21.08
C PHE A 300 4.98 -7.29 -21.37
N SER A 301 5.61 -6.69 -22.38
CA SER A 301 5.27 -5.34 -22.86
C SER A 301 3.80 -5.22 -23.30
N ALA A 302 3.17 -6.34 -23.68
CA ALA A 302 1.76 -6.41 -24.04
C ALA A 302 0.82 -6.01 -22.89
N LEU A 303 1.22 -6.13 -21.61
CA LEU A 303 0.40 -5.76 -20.46
C LEU A 303 -0.06 -4.30 -20.52
N GLY A 304 0.85 -3.38 -20.87
CA GLY A 304 0.52 -1.97 -21.05
C GLY A 304 -0.45 -1.73 -22.21
N GLU A 305 -0.31 -2.46 -23.31
CA GLU A 305 -1.20 -2.38 -24.47
C GLU A 305 -2.59 -2.96 -24.18
N ILE A 306 -2.68 -4.05 -23.41
CA ILE A 306 -3.96 -4.64 -22.98
C ILE A 306 -4.72 -3.63 -22.13
N ARG A 307 -4.07 -3.01 -21.13
CA ARG A 307 -4.70 -1.99 -20.29
C ARG A 307 -5.25 -0.83 -21.12
N LYS A 308 -4.47 -0.31 -22.07
CA LYS A 308 -4.93 0.75 -22.99
C LYS A 308 -6.11 0.30 -23.87
N THR A 309 -6.13 -0.96 -24.28
CA THR A 309 -7.19 -1.54 -25.12
C THR A 309 -8.50 -1.68 -24.34
N VAL A 310 -8.46 -2.13 -23.08
CA VAL A 310 -9.65 -2.19 -22.20
C VAL A 310 -10.30 -0.83 -22.01
N LEU A 311 -9.52 0.27 -21.99
CA LEU A 311 -10.06 1.63 -21.89
C LEU A 311 -10.89 2.06 -23.11
N GLN A 312 -10.86 1.31 -24.22
CA GLN A 312 -11.63 1.60 -25.44
C GLN A 312 -13.04 1.00 -25.41
N LEU A 313 -13.42 0.25 -24.37
CA LEU A 313 -14.75 -0.32 -24.24
C LEU A 313 -15.84 0.76 -24.23
N ALA A 314 -16.89 0.50 -24.99
CA ALA A 314 -18.17 1.21 -24.95
C ALA A 314 -19.10 0.60 -23.91
N ALA A 315 -19.83 1.44 -23.17
CA ALA A 315 -20.79 0.99 -22.18
C ALA A 315 -22.10 0.55 -22.85
N PRO A 316 -22.59 -0.68 -22.62
CA PRO A 316 -23.90 -1.09 -23.13
C PRO A 316 -25.03 -0.25 -22.50
N PRO A 317 -26.03 0.23 -23.26
CA PRO A 317 -27.12 1.04 -22.70
C PRO A 317 -27.87 0.39 -21.54
N GLN A 318 -28.03 -0.95 -21.59
CA GLN A 318 -28.65 -1.73 -20.52
C GLN A 318 -27.84 -1.67 -19.22
N LEU A 319 -26.51 -1.74 -19.30
CA LEU A 319 -25.62 -1.60 -18.14
C LEU A 319 -25.81 -0.24 -17.48
N VAL A 320 -25.81 0.83 -18.28
CA VAL A 320 -25.98 2.21 -17.79
C VAL A 320 -27.31 2.35 -17.05
N GLN A 321 -28.40 1.86 -17.65
CA GLN A 321 -29.74 1.95 -17.06
C GLN A 321 -29.86 1.14 -15.76
N GLU A 322 -29.34 -0.09 -15.74
CA GLU A 322 -29.44 -0.95 -14.57
C GLU A 322 -28.59 -0.43 -13.41
N LEU A 323 -27.37 0.03 -13.69
CA LEU A 323 -26.50 0.67 -12.69
C LEU A 323 -27.14 1.94 -12.12
N LYS A 324 -27.71 2.79 -12.98
CA LYS A 324 -28.46 3.99 -12.55
C LYS A 324 -29.58 3.62 -11.58
N ASN A 325 -30.42 2.65 -11.96
CA ASN A 325 -31.56 2.22 -11.13
C ASN A 325 -31.09 1.69 -9.77
N LYS A 326 -30.03 0.87 -9.74
CA LYS A 326 -29.49 0.31 -8.49
C LYS A 326 -28.86 1.38 -7.60
N MET A 327 -28.09 2.31 -8.16
CA MET A 327 -27.51 3.43 -7.41
C MET A 327 -28.60 4.31 -6.79
N GLN A 328 -29.59 4.73 -7.57
CA GLN A 328 -30.70 5.56 -7.09
C GLN A 328 -31.53 4.84 -6.00
N SER A 329 -31.78 3.53 -6.17
CA SER A 329 -32.50 2.72 -5.17
C SER A 329 -31.72 2.61 -3.85
N ALA A 330 -30.38 2.56 -3.93
CA ALA A 330 -29.50 2.59 -2.77
C ALA A 330 -29.32 4.00 -2.17
N ARG A 331 -29.94 5.03 -2.77
CA ARG A 331 -29.77 6.46 -2.43
C ARG A 331 -28.35 7.00 -2.69
N MET A 332 -27.62 6.38 -3.61
CA MET A 332 -26.35 6.89 -4.11
C MET A 332 -26.58 7.88 -5.26
N PRO A 333 -25.76 8.94 -5.38
CA PRO A 333 -25.82 9.85 -6.52
C PRO A 333 -25.46 9.13 -7.82
N TRP A 334 -26.24 9.35 -8.87
CA TRP A 334 -25.92 8.85 -10.20
C TRP A 334 -25.04 9.88 -10.95
N PRO A 335 -23.81 9.53 -11.36
CA PRO A 335 -22.89 10.46 -12.03
C PRO A 335 -23.48 11.13 -13.27
N GLY A 336 -24.27 10.40 -14.07
CA GLY A 336 -24.85 10.94 -15.30
C GLY A 336 -25.93 12.00 -15.08
N ASP A 337 -26.44 12.19 -13.86
CA ASP A 337 -27.35 13.30 -13.56
C ASP A 337 -26.61 14.66 -13.58
N GLU A 338 -25.27 14.68 -13.46
CA GLU A 338 -24.42 15.87 -13.63
C GLU A 338 -23.97 16.09 -15.10
N GLY A 339 -24.35 15.20 -16.03
CA GLY A 339 -24.04 15.29 -17.47
C GLY A 339 -23.18 14.15 -18.01
N GLU A 340 -23.07 14.07 -19.34
CA GLU A 340 -22.38 13.00 -20.07
C GLU A 340 -20.90 12.88 -19.69
N GLN A 341 -20.20 14.01 -19.56
CA GLN A 341 -18.79 14.02 -19.15
C GLN A 341 -18.57 13.36 -17.78
N ARG A 342 -19.53 13.51 -16.86
CA ARG A 342 -19.43 12.93 -15.52
C ARG A 342 -19.64 11.41 -15.56
N TRP A 343 -20.59 10.95 -16.37
CA TRP A 343 -20.74 9.53 -16.66
C TRP A 343 -19.47 8.95 -17.30
N GLU A 344 -18.86 9.63 -18.27
CA GLU A 344 -17.62 9.16 -18.90
C GLU A 344 -16.45 9.04 -17.91
N GLN A 345 -16.38 9.89 -16.88
CA GLN A 345 -15.41 9.73 -15.79
C GLN A 345 -15.66 8.45 -14.98
N ALA A 346 -16.91 8.19 -14.59
CA ALA A 346 -17.30 6.96 -13.89
C ALA A 346 -17.01 5.72 -14.75
N TRP A 347 -17.38 5.75 -16.03
CA TRP A 347 -17.11 4.67 -16.97
C TRP A 347 -15.61 4.44 -17.16
N THR A 348 -14.82 5.51 -17.25
CA THR A 348 -13.36 5.41 -17.29
C THR A 348 -12.79 4.77 -16.03
N ALA A 349 -13.33 5.07 -14.85
CA ALA A 349 -12.91 4.44 -13.60
C ALA A 349 -13.23 2.94 -13.58
N ILE A 350 -14.44 2.53 -13.99
CA ILE A 350 -14.83 1.11 -14.14
C ILE A 350 -13.85 0.38 -15.08
N LYS A 351 -13.57 0.96 -16.26
CA LYS A 351 -12.63 0.36 -17.22
C LYS A 351 -11.21 0.25 -16.66
N LYS A 352 -10.76 1.21 -15.86
CA LYS A 352 -9.45 1.16 -15.19
C LYS A 352 -9.39 0.03 -14.14
N VAL A 353 -10.46 -0.19 -13.38
CA VAL A 353 -10.55 -1.33 -12.45
C VAL A 353 -10.49 -2.66 -13.20
N TRP A 354 -11.21 -2.82 -14.31
CA TRP A 354 -11.08 -4.02 -15.13
C TRP A 354 -9.68 -4.16 -15.75
N ALA A 355 -9.09 -3.06 -16.21
CA ALA A 355 -7.75 -3.05 -16.77
C ALA A 355 -6.68 -3.40 -15.72
N SER A 356 -6.89 -3.10 -14.44
CA SER A 356 -5.92 -3.39 -13.38
C SER A 356 -5.67 -4.89 -13.19
N LYS A 357 -6.55 -5.74 -13.73
CA LYS A 357 -6.27 -7.18 -13.90
C LYS A 357 -4.91 -7.42 -14.56
N TRP A 358 -4.54 -6.61 -15.54
CA TRP A 358 -3.26 -6.69 -16.27
C TRP A 358 -2.20 -5.70 -15.78
N ASN A 359 -2.29 -5.25 -14.53
CA ASN A 359 -1.15 -4.59 -13.90
C ASN A 359 0.02 -5.57 -13.82
N GLU A 360 1.24 -5.08 -13.98
CA GLU A 360 2.45 -5.93 -13.93
C GLU A 360 2.54 -6.69 -12.61
N ARG A 361 2.36 -6.00 -11.48
CA ARG A 361 2.29 -6.61 -10.14
C ARG A 361 1.24 -7.72 -10.04
N ALA A 362 0.03 -7.49 -10.55
CA ALA A 362 -1.06 -8.46 -10.48
C ALA A 362 -0.75 -9.68 -11.33
N TYR A 363 -0.27 -9.45 -12.56
CA TYR A 363 0.07 -10.52 -13.48
C TYR A 363 1.23 -11.39 -12.95
N PHE A 364 2.31 -10.79 -12.48
CA PHE A 364 3.45 -11.54 -11.94
C PHE A 364 3.11 -12.25 -10.64
N SER A 365 2.32 -11.63 -9.75
CA SER A 365 1.87 -12.28 -8.51
C SER A 365 1.03 -13.53 -8.81
N THR A 366 0.07 -13.49 -9.75
CA THR A 366 -0.71 -14.68 -10.15
C THR A 366 0.17 -15.81 -10.71
N ARG A 367 1.21 -15.48 -11.48
CA ARG A 367 2.17 -16.49 -11.99
C ARG A 367 2.97 -17.15 -10.88
N LYS A 368 3.39 -16.40 -9.86
CA LYS A 368 4.17 -16.92 -8.72
C LYS A 368 3.43 -18.04 -8.01
N VAL A 369 2.13 -17.86 -7.79
CA VAL A 369 1.26 -18.87 -7.15
C VAL A 369 0.57 -19.81 -8.14
N LYS A 370 0.99 -19.81 -9.42
CA LYS A 370 0.46 -20.67 -10.48
C LYS A 370 -1.06 -20.55 -10.68
N ILE A 371 -1.62 -19.39 -10.40
CA ILE A 371 -3.02 -19.06 -10.70
C ILE A 371 -3.14 -18.78 -12.19
N ASP A 372 -4.06 -19.48 -12.85
CA ASP A 372 -4.40 -19.17 -14.24
C ASP A 372 -5.12 -17.82 -14.32
N HIS A 373 -4.44 -16.86 -14.94
CA HIS A 373 -4.90 -15.50 -15.13
C HIS A 373 -6.23 -15.41 -15.90
N ASP A 374 -6.57 -16.39 -16.74
CA ASP A 374 -7.84 -16.40 -17.46
C ASP A 374 -9.06 -16.80 -16.59
N TYR A 375 -8.83 -17.42 -15.43
CA TYR A 375 -9.88 -17.76 -14.46
C TYR A 375 -10.13 -16.64 -13.42
N LEU A 376 -9.29 -15.62 -13.40
CA LEU A 376 -9.46 -14.44 -12.57
C LEU A 376 -10.59 -13.55 -13.13
N CYS A 377 -11.66 -13.41 -12.36
CA CYS A 377 -12.81 -12.58 -12.69
C CYS A 377 -12.81 -11.34 -11.79
N MET A 378 -13.13 -10.16 -12.36
CA MET A 378 -13.13 -8.89 -11.65
C MET A 378 -14.56 -8.33 -11.55
N ALA A 379 -15.13 -8.35 -10.34
CA ALA A 379 -16.28 -7.52 -10.02
C ALA A 379 -15.80 -6.08 -9.70
N VAL A 380 -16.72 -5.13 -9.72
CA VAL A 380 -16.42 -3.73 -9.36
C VAL A 380 -17.36 -3.27 -8.27
N LEU A 381 -16.80 -3.00 -7.10
CA LEU A 381 -17.52 -2.41 -5.97
C LEU A 381 -17.59 -0.89 -6.18
N VAL A 382 -18.80 -0.36 -6.31
CA VAL A 382 -19.06 1.08 -6.41
C VAL A 382 -19.44 1.58 -5.03
N GLN A 383 -18.62 2.46 -4.45
CA GLN A 383 -18.75 2.91 -3.06
C GLN A 383 -18.66 4.43 -2.97
N GLU A 384 -19.45 5.06 -2.11
CA GLU A 384 -19.30 6.49 -1.84
C GLU A 384 -17.96 6.79 -1.14
N ILE A 385 -17.28 7.85 -1.57
CA ILE A 385 -16.10 8.35 -0.88
C ILE A 385 -16.53 9.31 0.22
N ILE A 386 -16.05 9.04 1.43
CA ILE A 386 -16.11 9.97 2.55
C ILE A 386 -14.93 10.93 2.44
N ASN A 387 -15.19 12.25 2.40
CA ASN A 387 -14.15 13.28 2.41
C ASN A 387 -13.49 13.33 3.80
N ALA A 388 -12.49 12.48 3.98
CA ALA A 388 -11.84 12.19 5.25
C ALA A 388 -10.97 13.35 5.76
N ASP A 389 -11.07 13.63 7.06
CA ASP A 389 -10.09 14.48 7.75
C ASP A 389 -8.84 13.65 8.08
N TYR A 390 -9.05 12.40 8.50
CA TYR A 390 -8.01 11.40 8.73
C TYR A 390 -8.43 10.04 8.15
N ALA A 391 -7.47 9.22 7.78
CA ALA A 391 -7.67 7.82 7.45
C ALA A 391 -6.83 6.94 8.38
N TYR A 392 -7.29 5.73 8.65
CA TYR A 392 -6.62 4.80 9.54
C TYR A 392 -6.62 3.38 8.98
N VAL A 393 -5.61 2.60 9.36
CA VAL A 393 -5.54 1.16 9.15
C VAL A 393 -5.28 0.48 10.49
N ILE A 394 -6.02 -0.59 10.79
CA ILE A 394 -5.97 -1.33 12.04
C ILE A 394 -5.59 -2.77 11.76
N HIS A 395 -4.60 -3.30 12.49
CA HIS A 395 -4.41 -4.74 12.67
C HIS A 395 -4.82 -5.09 14.11
N THR A 396 -5.82 -5.95 14.28
CA THR A 396 -6.39 -6.25 15.61
C THR A 396 -5.55 -7.25 16.41
N THR A 397 -4.59 -7.91 15.79
CA THR A 397 -3.44 -8.53 16.48
C THR A 397 -2.20 -7.71 16.14
N ASN A 398 -1.37 -7.39 17.14
CA ASN A 398 -0.19 -6.56 16.90
C ASN A 398 0.77 -7.25 15.91
N PRO A 399 0.99 -6.69 14.70
CA PRO A 399 1.75 -7.35 13.65
C PRO A 399 3.27 -7.37 13.91
N LEU A 400 3.73 -6.60 14.90
CA LEU A 400 5.15 -6.49 15.25
C LEU A 400 5.54 -7.46 16.37
N SER A 401 4.66 -7.69 17.34
CA SER A 401 4.90 -8.57 18.49
C SER A 401 4.17 -9.91 18.40
N GLY A 402 3.13 -10.02 17.57
CA GLY A 402 2.20 -11.16 17.55
C GLY A 402 1.22 -11.17 18.72
N ASP A 403 1.19 -10.13 19.57
CA ASP A 403 0.31 -10.06 20.73
C ASP A 403 -1.15 -9.82 20.31
N SER A 404 -1.98 -10.85 20.44
CA SER A 404 -3.41 -10.82 20.12
C SER A 404 -4.25 -10.05 21.14
N SER A 405 -3.66 -9.59 22.26
CA SER A 405 -4.32 -8.68 23.20
C SER A 405 -4.16 -7.20 22.82
N GLU A 406 -3.38 -6.92 21.78
CA GLU A 406 -3.04 -5.57 21.33
C GLU A 406 -3.57 -5.27 19.93
N ILE A 407 -4.18 -4.10 19.78
CA ILE A 407 -4.58 -3.50 18.51
C ILE A 407 -3.49 -2.52 18.09
N TYR A 408 -2.92 -2.71 16.90
CA TYR A 408 -1.98 -1.79 16.29
C TYR A 408 -2.68 -0.94 15.23
N THR A 409 -2.39 0.34 15.18
CA THR A 409 -3.07 1.25 14.25
C THR A 409 -2.14 2.34 13.75
N GLU A 410 -2.27 2.65 12.45
CA GLU A 410 -1.62 3.78 11.81
C GLU A 410 -2.68 4.76 11.27
N VAL A 411 -2.42 6.07 11.41
CA VAL A 411 -3.33 7.17 11.07
C VAL A 411 -2.61 8.24 10.24
N VAL A 412 -3.23 8.66 9.14
CA VAL A 412 -2.77 9.73 8.25
C VAL A 412 -3.84 10.80 8.09
N LYS A 413 -3.43 11.98 7.61
CA LYS A 413 -4.35 13.09 7.32
C LYS A 413 -4.82 13.02 5.87
N GLY A 414 -6.13 13.16 5.65
CA GLY A 414 -6.75 12.95 4.35
C GLY A 414 -7.04 11.47 4.05
N LEU A 415 -6.93 11.07 2.78
CA LEU A 415 -7.21 9.72 2.30
C LEU A 415 -6.14 8.70 2.69
N GLY A 416 -6.59 7.46 2.90
CA GLY A 416 -5.74 6.33 3.31
C GLY A 416 -4.68 5.92 2.29
N GLU A 417 -4.82 6.34 1.03
CA GLU A 417 -3.86 6.05 -0.05
C GLU A 417 -2.43 6.50 0.29
N THR A 418 -2.27 7.58 1.06
CA THR A 418 -0.94 8.03 1.51
C THR A 418 -0.26 7.10 2.52
N LEU A 419 -1.03 6.26 3.19
CA LEU A 419 -0.56 5.22 4.11
C LEU A 419 -0.35 3.91 3.35
N VAL A 420 -1.40 3.42 2.67
CA VAL A 420 -1.33 2.10 2.03
C VAL A 420 -0.37 2.07 0.83
N GLY A 421 -0.24 3.18 0.10
CA GLY A 421 0.71 3.37 -1.01
C GLY A 421 2.09 3.87 -0.58
N ALA A 422 2.45 3.77 0.70
CA ALA A 422 3.79 4.06 1.25
C ALA A 422 4.38 5.44 0.85
N TYR A 423 3.58 6.52 0.90
CA TYR A 423 4.12 7.86 0.62
C TYR A 423 5.25 8.21 1.60
N PRO A 424 6.26 9.01 1.20
CA PRO A 424 7.39 9.35 2.08
C PRO A 424 6.98 9.95 3.42
N GLY A 425 7.71 9.55 4.47
CA GLY A 425 7.40 9.91 5.85
C GLY A 425 6.42 8.94 6.50
N ARG A 426 6.20 9.08 7.81
CA ARG A 426 5.44 8.09 8.59
C ARG A 426 4.06 8.58 8.95
N ALA A 427 3.15 7.63 9.09
CA ALA A 427 1.87 7.81 9.77
C ALA A 427 2.06 8.05 11.28
N LEU A 428 1.02 8.56 11.94
CA LEU A 428 0.89 8.46 13.38
C LEU A 428 0.62 7.00 13.71
N SER A 429 1.40 6.40 14.61
CA SER A 429 1.18 5.00 15.02
C SER A 429 0.87 4.93 16.51
N PHE A 430 -0.02 4.01 16.88
CA PHE A 430 -0.32 3.72 18.28
C PHE A 430 -0.69 2.25 18.49
N VAL A 431 -0.57 1.82 19.74
CA VAL A 431 -1.05 0.51 20.19
C VAL A 431 -2.08 0.72 21.29
N CYS A 432 -3.09 -0.14 21.35
CA CYS A 432 -4.11 -0.12 22.38
C CYS A 432 -4.41 -1.54 22.85
N LYS A 433 -4.54 -1.76 24.16
CA LYS A 433 -4.88 -3.07 24.70
C LYS A 433 -6.38 -3.29 24.62
N LYS A 434 -6.81 -4.49 24.21
CA LYS A 434 -8.25 -4.83 24.09
C LYS A 434 -8.99 -4.74 25.42
N ASN A 435 -8.29 -4.94 26.54
CA ASN A 435 -8.86 -4.78 27.88
C ASN A 435 -8.88 -3.32 28.40
N ASP A 436 -8.25 -2.38 27.70
CA ASP A 436 -8.24 -0.96 28.05
C ASP A 436 -8.23 -0.07 26.79
N LEU A 437 -9.35 -0.11 26.07
CA LEU A 437 -9.56 0.62 24.81
C LEU A 437 -9.60 2.16 24.96
N ASN A 438 -9.46 2.69 26.17
CA ASN A 438 -9.49 4.11 26.49
C ASN A 438 -8.09 4.71 26.74
N SER A 439 -7.05 3.87 26.68
CA SER A 439 -5.67 4.26 26.97
C SER A 439 -4.73 3.93 25.80
N PRO A 440 -4.95 4.49 24.60
CA PRO A 440 -4.06 4.29 23.45
C PRO A 440 -2.67 4.86 23.74
N LYS A 441 -1.63 4.06 23.47
CA LYS A 441 -0.23 4.45 23.60
C LYS A 441 0.34 4.82 22.24
N VAL A 442 0.62 6.10 22.03
CA VAL A 442 1.27 6.62 20.81
C VAL A 442 2.71 6.08 20.73
N LEU A 443 3.04 5.49 19.59
CA LEU A 443 4.36 4.95 19.25
C LEU A 443 5.15 5.87 18.32
N GLY A 444 4.46 6.68 17.52
CA GLY A 444 5.09 7.63 16.61
C GLY A 444 4.15 8.75 16.19
N TYR A 445 4.69 9.96 16.01
CA TYR A 445 3.97 11.08 15.41
C TYR A 445 4.22 11.12 13.89
N PRO A 446 3.28 11.70 13.11
CA PRO A 446 3.35 11.68 11.67
C PRO A 446 4.39 12.67 11.13
N SER A 447 5.02 12.31 10.01
CA SER A 447 6.01 13.13 9.32
C SER A 447 5.78 13.25 7.81
N LYS A 448 4.69 12.67 7.29
CA LYS A 448 4.34 12.77 5.86
C LYS A 448 4.17 14.24 5.44
N PRO A 449 4.87 14.70 4.39
CA PRO A 449 4.77 16.09 3.95
C PRO A 449 3.51 16.36 3.13
N ILE A 450 2.94 15.34 2.50
CA ILE A 450 1.80 15.43 1.58
C ILE A 450 0.66 14.54 2.08
N GLY A 451 -0.56 15.09 2.07
CA GLY A 451 -1.81 14.37 2.21
C GLY A 451 -2.59 14.40 0.90
N LEU A 452 -3.49 13.44 0.71
CA LEU A 452 -4.42 13.39 -0.41
C LEU A 452 -5.82 13.72 0.07
N PHE A 453 -6.50 14.63 -0.61
CA PHE A 453 -7.88 15.01 -0.30
C PHE A 453 -8.73 14.92 -1.55
N ILE A 454 -10.02 14.65 -1.38
CA ILE A 454 -10.94 14.56 -2.49
C ILE A 454 -12.28 15.12 -2.07
N ARG A 455 -12.94 15.80 -3.00
CA ARG A 455 -14.33 16.20 -2.82
C ARG A 455 -15.24 14.98 -2.66
N ARG A 456 -16.48 15.19 -2.21
CA ARG A 456 -17.48 14.12 -2.19
C ARG A 456 -17.59 13.50 -3.59
N SER A 457 -17.35 12.19 -3.67
CA SER A 457 -17.19 11.48 -4.93
C SER A 457 -17.55 10.00 -4.74
N ILE A 458 -17.28 9.20 -5.76
CA ILE A 458 -17.50 7.75 -5.82
C ILE A 458 -16.17 7.09 -6.17
N ILE A 459 -15.87 5.98 -5.50
CA ILE A 459 -14.73 5.12 -5.80
C ILE A 459 -15.22 3.79 -6.38
N PHE A 460 -14.53 3.33 -7.40
CA PHE A 460 -14.73 2.03 -8.02
C PHE A 460 -13.58 1.14 -7.56
N ARG A 461 -13.87 0.17 -6.69
CA ARG A 461 -12.86 -0.70 -6.08
C ARG A 461 -12.82 -2.03 -6.81
N SER A 462 -11.61 -2.54 -7.01
CA SER A 462 -11.42 -3.92 -7.44
C SER A 462 -12.03 -4.88 -6.42
N ASP A 463 -12.62 -5.96 -6.91
CA ASP A 463 -13.23 -6.98 -6.09
C ASP A 463 -13.15 -8.35 -6.80
N SER A 464 -11.92 -8.83 -7.01
CA SER A 464 -11.70 -10.05 -7.77
C SER A 464 -11.97 -11.34 -6.98
N ASN A 465 -12.19 -12.45 -7.68
CA ASN A 465 -12.22 -13.80 -7.08
C ASN A 465 -10.83 -14.30 -6.64
N GLY A 466 -9.78 -13.49 -6.73
CA GLY A 466 -8.42 -13.85 -6.38
C GLY A 466 -7.68 -12.89 -5.45
N GLU A 467 -8.34 -11.93 -4.80
CA GLU A 467 -7.65 -10.97 -3.91
C GLU A 467 -7.36 -11.48 -2.50
N ASP A 468 -8.27 -12.25 -1.92
CA ASP A 468 -8.20 -12.69 -0.52
C ASP A 468 -8.28 -14.24 -0.43
N LEU A 469 -7.43 -14.93 -1.21
CA LEU A 469 -7.32 -16.39 -1.16
C LEU A 469 -6.35 -16.79 -0.05
N GLU A 470 -6.64 -17.89 0.62
CA GLU A 470 -5.75 -18.46 1.63
C GLU A 470 -4.38 -18.78 1.00
N GLY A 471 -3.31 -18.21 1.57
CA GLY A 471 -1.93 -18.34 1.04
C GLY A 471 -1.58 -17.41 -0.14
N TYR A 472 -2.46 -16.48 -0.54
CA TYR A 472 -2.17 -15.47 -1.57
C TYR A 472 -2.49 -14.06 -1.10
N ALA A 473 -1.48 -13.18 -1.14
CA ALA A 473 -1.60 -11.80 -0.69
C ALA A 473 -2.00 -10.86 -1.85
N GLY A 474 -3.30 -10.62 -2.04
CA GLY A 474 -3.79 -9.71 -3.08
C GLY A 474 -3.75 -8.21 -2.73
N ALA A 475 -3.25 -7.85 -1.54
CA ALA A 475 -3.24 -6.47 -1.06
C ALA A 475 -2.50 -5.53 -2.04
N GLY A 476 -3.21 -4.51 -2.55
CA GLY A 476 -2.66 -3.52 -3.48
C GLY A 476 -2.32 -4.04 -4.88
N LEU A 477 -2.72 -5.26 -5.27
CA LEU A 477 -2.42 -5.77 -6.62
C LEU A 477 -3.28 -5.09 -7.70
N TYR A 478 -4.56 -4.92 -7.39
CA TYR A 478 -5.57 -4.37 -8.30
C TYR A 478 -6.02 -2.98 -7.82
N ASP A 479 -6.48 -2.16 -8.75
CA ASP A 479 -6.64 -0.73 -8.52
C ASP A 479 -8.04 -0.42 -7.98
N SER A 480 -8.09 0.47 -7.00
CA SER A 480 -9.31 1.19 -6.64
C SER A 480 -9.22 2.59 -7.21
N VAL A 481 -10.18 2.98 -8.04
CA VAL A 481 -10.09 4.17 -8.88
C VAL A 481 -11.19 5.15 -8.48
N PRO A 482 -10.87 6.29 -7.85
CA PRO A 482 -11.84 7.33 -7.61
C PRO A 482 -12.25 8.00 -8.92
N MET A 483 -13.51 8.43 -8.99
CA MET A 483 -14.03 9.15 -10.15
C MET A 483 -13.39 10.55 -10.28
N ASP A 484 -13.20 11.22 -9.15
CA ASP A 484 -12.49 12.50 -9.08
C ASP A 484 -11.02 12.29 -8.76
N LYS A 485 -10.20 13.21 -9.27
CA LYS A 485 -8.78 13.23 -8.95
C LYS A 485 -8.58 13.77 -7.53
N GLU A 486 -7.60 13.22 -6.84
CA GLU A 486 -7.16 13.67 -5.52
C GLU A 486 -6.30 14.93 -5.62
N ASP A 487 -6.54 15.86 -4.70
CA ASP A 487 -5.71 17.03 -4.48
C ASP A 487 -4.56 16.68 -3.55
N LYS A 488 -3.33 16.93 -4.01
CA LYS A 488 -2.12 16.83 -3.20
C LYS A 488 -1.96 18.09 -2.37
N VAL A 489 -2.03 17.95 -1.05
CA VAL A 489 -1.96 19.07 -0.11
C VAL A 489 -0.71 18.94 0.76
N VAL A 490 0.06 20.03 0.86
CA VAL A 490 1.16 20.12 1.83
C VAL A 490 0.55 20.22 3.22
N LEU A 491 0.87 19.26 4.09
CA LEU A 491 0.23 19.16 5.39
C LEU A 491 0.83 20.16 6.38
N ASP A 492 0.02 20.77 7.24
CA ASP A 492 0.50 21.46 8.44
C ASP A 492 0.06 20.65 9.67
N TYR A 493 1.05 20.20 10.45
CA TYR A 493 0.84 19.47 11.70
C TYR A 493 0.91 20.38 12.94
N SER A 494 1.41 21.62 12.80
CA SER A 494 1.58 22.55 13.91
C SER A 494 0.25 23.04 14.48
N SER A 495 -0.81 23.01 13.66
CA SER A 495 -2.18 23.37 14.03
C SER A 495 -3.12 22.16 14.05
N ASP A 496 -2.60 20.95 13.89
CA ASP A 496 -3.43 19.75 13.72
C ASP A 496 -3.92 19.23 15.09
N PRO A 497 -5.25 19.14 15.32
CA PRO A 497 -5.81 18.69 16.59
C PRO A 497 -5.32 17.31 17.05
N LEU A 498 -5.04 16.38 16.13
CA LEU A 498 -4.53 15.05 16.49
C LEU A 498 -3.14 15.14 17.14
N ILE A 499 -2.40 16.22 16.88
CA ILE A 499 -1.05 16.46 17.36
C ILE A 499 -1.07 17.35 18.61
N ILE A 500 -1.77 18.48 18.56
CA ILE A 500 -1.69 19.51 19.60
C ILE A 500 -2.73 19.36 20.72
N ASP A 501 -3.85 18.66 20.48
CA ASP A 501 -4.90 18.45 21.47
C ASP A 501 -4.89 16.99 21.97
N GLY A 502 -4.42 16.81 23.20
CA GLY A 502 -4.34 15.49 23.83
C GLY A 502 -5.69 14.84 24.10
N ASN A 503 -6.74 15.63 24.36
CA ASN A 503 -8.09 15.12 24.63
C ASN A 503 -8.74 14.66 23.33
N PHE A 504 -8.67 15.50 22.29
CA PHE A 504 -9.14 15.14 20.95
C PHE A 504 -8.41 13.89 20.44
N ARG A 505 -7.07 13.86 20.56
CA ARG A 505 -6.27 12.69 20.18
C ARG A 505 -6.74 11.45 20.92
N ASN A 506 -6.81 11.46 22.25
CA ASN A 506 -7.23 10.28 23.00
C ASN A 506 -8.63 9.81 22.58
N SER A 507 -9.58 10.75 22.42
CA SER A 507 -10.94 10.44 21.98
C SER A 507 -10.98 9.75 20.62
N ILE A 508 -10.24 10.26 19.62
CA ILE A 508 -10.21 9.69 18.27
C ILE A 508 -9.51 8.32 18.27
N LEU A 509 -8.31 8.21 18.85
CA LEU A 509 -7.56 6.95 18.86
C LEU A 509 -8.32 5.85 19.61
N SER A 510 -8.98 6.18 20.72
CA SER A 510 -9.86 5.25 21.45
C SER A 510 -11.05 4.81 20.61
N SER A 511 -11.72 5.73 19.90
CA SER A 511 -12.83 5.37 19.02
C SER A 511 -12.39 4.47 17.86
N ILE A 512 -11.22 4.68 17.29
CA ILE A 512 -10.65 3.79 16.27
C ILE A 512 -10.39 2.40 16.86
N ALA A 513 -9.76 2.31 18.03
CA ALA A 513 -9.48 1.03 18.70
C ALA A 513 -10.78 0.27 19.05
N ARG A 514 -11.81 0.96 19.54
CA ARG A 514 -13.13 0.35 19.82
C ARG A 514 -13.80 -0.18 18.56
N ALA A 515 -13.68 0.51 17.43
CA ALA A 515 -14.21 0.03 16.16
C ALA A 515 -13.49 -1.26 15.74
N GLY A 516 -12.15 -1.28 15.84
CA GLY A 516 -11.34 -2.46 15.57
C GLY A 516 -11.73 -3.67 16.41
N ASN A 517 -11.82 -3.50 17.73
CA ASN A 517 -12.22 -4.57 18.66
C ASN A 517 -13.62 -5.11 18.35
N ALA A 518 -14.60 -4.23 18.12
CA ALA A 518 -15.96 -4.64 17.80
C ALA A 518 -16.06 -5.42 16.49
N ILE A 519 -15.26 -5.07 15.48
CA ILE A 519 -15.24 -5.76 14.19
C ILE A 519 -14.58 -7.13 14.32
N GLU A 520 -13.48 -7.24 15.05
CA GLU A 520 -12.87 -8.54 15.34
C GLU A 520 -13.83 -9.47 16.10
N GLU A 521 -14.54 -8.98 17.12
CA GLU A 521 -15.56 -9.76 17.83
C GLU A 521 -16.68 -10.26 16.90
N LEU A 522 -17.08 -9.45 15.92
CA LEU A 522 -18.11 -9.82 14.93
C LEU A 522 -17.66 -10.89 13.93
N TYR A 523 -16.36 -10.94 13.61
CA TYR A 523 -15.79 -11.93 12.69
C TYR A 523 -15.24 -13.17 13.41
N GLY A 524 -14.90 -13.05 14.69
CA GLY A 524 -14.30 -14.13 15.49
C GLY A 524 -12.84 -14.43 15.14
N SER A 525 -12.18 -13.57 14.35
CA SER A 525 -10.79 -13.72 13.95
C SER A 525 -10.11 -12.36 13.77
N PRO A 526 -8.78 -12.27 13.91
CA PRO A 526 -8.03 -11.02 13.69
C PRO A 526 -8.35 -10.37 12.34
N GLN A 527 -8.43 -9.03 12.32
CA GLN A 527 -8.83 -8.26 11.15
C GLN A 527 -7.80 -7.19 10.76
N ASP A 528 -7.68 -6.99 9.45
CA ASP A 528 -7.06 -5.84 8.80
C ASP A 528 -8.17 -4.90 8.30
N ILE A 529 -8.30 -3.74 8.93
CA ILE A 529 -9.44 -2.83 8.77
C ILE A 529 -8.94 -1.49 8.25
N GLU A 530 -9.50 -1.03 7.15
CA GLU A 530 -9.30 0.32 6.63
C GLU A 530 -10.53 1.18 6.95
N GLY A 531 -10.30 2.40 7.42
CA GLY A 531 -11.38 3.33 7.70
C GLY A 531 -10.94 4.78 7.69
N VAL A 532 -11.91 5.66 7.95
CA VAL A 532 -11.71 7.11 7.93
C VAL A 532 -12.42 7.79 9.10
N VAL A 533 -11.90 8.95 9.47
CA VAL A 533 -12.48 9.86 10.43
C VAL A 533 -12.99 11.08 9.68
N LYS A 534 -14.26 11.42 9.87
CA LYS A 534 -14.85 12.67 9.37
C LYS A 534 -15.68 13.33 10.46
N ASP A 535 -15.33 14.56 10.81
CA ASP A 535 -16.01 15.37 11.83
C ASP A 535 -16.10 14.61 13.17
N GLY A 536 -15.03 13.90 13.51
CA GLY A 536 -14.91 13.05 14.71
C GLY A 536 -15.68 11.72 14.65
N LYS A 537 -16.40 11.43 13.57
CA LYS A 537 -17.12 10.16 13.37
C LYS A 537 -16.25 9.15 12.64
N ILE A 538 -16.41 7.88 13.00
CA ILE A 538 -15.65 6.76 12.46
C ILE A 538 -16.44 6.08 11.35
N PHE A 539 -15.78 5.81 10.24
CA PHE A 539 -16.33 5.05 9.12
C PHE A 539 -15.38 3.92 8.74
N VAL A 540 -15.93 2.75 8.46
CA VAL A 540 -15.14 1.60 7.99
C VAL A 540 -15.40 1.43 6.50
N VAL A 541 -14.33 1.46 5.72
CA VAL A 541 -14.42 1.42 4.25
C VAL A 541 -14.02 0.05 3.69
N GLN A 542 -13.24 -0.73 4.44
CA GLN A 542 -12.84 -2.08 4.08
C GLN A 542 -12.48 -2.89 5.33
N THR A 543 -12.69 -4.20 5.30
CA THR A 543 -12.16 -5.14 6.28
C THR A 543 -11.83 -6.46 5.60
N ARG A 544 -10.82 -7.16 6.10
CA ARG A 544 -10.46 -8.53 5.70
C ARG A 544 -9.79 -9.24 6.88
N PRO A 545 -9.76 -10.59 6.88
CA PRO A 545 -8.95 -11.33 7.85
C PRO A 545 -7.49 -10.87 7.84
N GLN A 546 -6.92 -10.65 9.02
CA GLN A 546 -5.49 -10.47 9.19
C GLN A 546 -4.81 -11.85 9.10
N MET A 547 -3.87 -11.98 8.17
CA MET A 547 -3.11 -13.20 7.91
C MET A 547 -1.86 -13.33 8.79
#